data_AF-E2CC41-F1
#
_entry.id   AF-E2CC41-F1
#
_cell.length_a   1.000
_cell.length_b   1.000
_cell.length_c   1.000
_cell.angle_alpha   90.00
_cell.angle_beta   90.00
_cell.angle_gamma   90.00
#
_symmetry.space_group_name_H-M   'P 1'
#
loop_
_entity.id
_entity.type
_entity.pdbx_description
1 polymer ?
#
loop_
_entity_poly.entity_id
_entity_poly.type
_entity_poly.pdbx_seq_one_letter_code
_entity_poly.pdbx_strand_id
1 'polypeptide(L)'
;MRLQTQQRCGDLFKERLAAIIDMNHSLVRLSGLMPWDEFDAEFGRHYRPLGRPAKPTRLMAGLHFLKHMYDLSDEETVERWVENPYWQSFCGFEFFQHQFPIDPSTMTRWRKRIGPEGMEKLLSATVGVAIESGTIKKSSLERVLVDTTVQPKAIAHPTDSRLYHKALQLLVRQAKRAGIILRRSHTRVAKKAALMAGRYAHAKQFKRMRRELKKLKTYLGRVYRDISRKIAGNEGLEHRFSRLLGLVERLLAQTPKDKNKIYSMHAPEVACIAKGKARTPYEFGAKVGIATTIGKDWFLRRGLLRAIPMMGTP
;
A
#
# COMPACT_ATOMS: atom_id res chain seq x y z
N MET A 1 15.46 -5.20 29.30
CA MET A 1 15.03 -6.28 30.23
C MET A 1 15.66 -7.57 29.74
N ARG A 2 16.63 -8.11 30.49
CA ARG A 2 17.40 -9.31 30.14
C ARG A 2 16.47 -10.52 30.02
N LEU A 3 16.64 -11.32 28.97
CA LEU A 3 15.91 -12.57 28.78
C LEU A 3 16.55 -13.68 29.64
N GLN A 4 15.78 -14.15 30.62
CA GLN A 4 15.94 -15.40 31.38
C GLN A 4 14.48 -15.82 31.70
N THR A 5 13.97 -17.05 31.54
CA THR A 5 14.54 -18.37 31.26
C THR A 5 13.38 -19.28 30.86
N GLN A 6 13.55 -20.14 29.86
CA GLN A 6 12.98 -21.50 29.90
C GLN A 6 14.04 -22.42 29.30
N GLN A 7 15.02 -22.78 30.14
CA GLN A 7 15.98 -23.84 29.85
C GLN A 7 15.21 -25.17 29.81
N ARG A 8 14.94 -25.66 28.59
CA ARG A 8 14.78 -27.11 28.37
C ARG A 8 16.16 -27.68 28.05
N CYS A 9 16.48 -28.77 28.72
CA CYS A 9 17.77 -29.46 28.79
C CYS A 9 18.21 -30.09 27.44
N GLY A 10 18.39 -29.27 26.39
CA GLY A 10 18.88 -29.70 25.07
C GLY A 10 19.71 -28.66 24.31
N ASP A 11 19.90 -27.45 24.86
CA ASP A 11 20.59 -26.33 24.19
C ASP A 11 22.11 -26.26 24.44
N LEU A 12 22.72 -27.26 25.07
CA LEU A 12 24.15 -27.27 25.43
C LEU A 12 25.11 -27.31 24.22
N PHE A 13 24.62 -27.66 23.02
CA PHE A 13 25.46 -27.88 21.83
C PHE A 13 25.09 -27.00 20.63
N LYS A 14 24.31 -25.93 20.81
CA LYS A 14 24.08 -24.98 19.71
C LYS A 14 25.31 -24.11 19.52
N GLU A 15 25.96 -24.24 18.37
CA GLU A 15 27.06 -23.37 17.99
C GLU A 15 26.58 -21.91 17.94
N ARG A 16 27.32 -21.02 18.61
CA ARG A 16 27.06 -19.59 18.58
C ARG A 16 27.42 -19.06 17.20
N LEU A 17 26.59 -18.19 16.65
CA LEU A 17 26.84 -17.57 15.34
C LEU A 17 28.21 -16.87 15.30
N ALA A 18 28.62 -16.24 16.40
CA ALA A 18 29.93 -15.59 16.53
C ALA A 18 31.14 -16.54 16.36
N ALA A 19 30.95 -17.85 16.53
CA ALA A 19 31.99 -18.85 16.29
C ALA A 19 32.04 -19.32 14.81
N ILE A 20 30.96 -19.09 14.05
CA ILE A 20 30.78 -19.55 12.67
C ILE A 20 31.08 -18.44 11.66
N ILE A 21 30.70 -17.20 12.00
CA ILE A 21 30.76 -16.05 11.08
C ILE A 21 32.06 -15.26 11.25
N ASP A 22 32.54 -14.69 10.15
CA ASP A 22 33.61 -13.69 10.21
C ASP A 22 33.07 -12.36 10.77
N MET A 23 33.63 -11.91 11.89
CA MET A 23 33.24 -10.65 12.54
C MET A 23 33.64 -9.41 11.71
N ASN A 24 34.58 -9.55 10.77
CA ASN A 24 34.95 -8.49 9.84
C ASN A 24 34.02 -8.39 8.63
N HIS A 25 33.08 -9.33 8.47
CA HIS A 25 32.12 -9.32 7.38
C HIS A 25 31.30 -8.02 7.38
N SER A 26 31.05 -7.49 6.18
CA SER A 26 30.38 -6.21 5.97
C SER A 26 29.03 -6.09 6.69
N LEU A 27 28.21 -7.14 6.65
CA LEU A 27 26.91 -7.17 7.36
C LEU A 27 27.06 -7.15 8.88
N VAL A 28 28.10 -7.78 9.44
CA VAL A 28 28.31 -7.81 10.90
C VAL A 28 28.73 -6.42 11.38
N ARG A 29 29.67 -5.79 10.66
CA ARG A 29 30.08 -4.41 10.90
C ARG A 29 28.91 -3.43 10.74
N LEU A 30 28.11 -3.59 9.68
CA LEU A 30 26.91 -2.80 9.47
C LEU A 30 25.94 -2.97 10.64
N SER A 31 25.71 -4.19 11.11
CA SER A 31 24.86 -4.45 12.29
C SER A 31 25.32 -3.68 13.51
N GLY A 32 26.63 -3.52 13.73
CA GLY A 32 27.18 -2.73 14.84
C GLY A 32 26.98 -1.22 14.72
N LEU A 33 26.81 -0.71 13.50
CA LEU A 33 26.59 0.73 13.25
C LEU A 33 25.10 1.12 13.24
N MET A 34 24.19 0.15 13.10
CA MET A 34 22.76 0.43 13.04
C MET A 34 22.21 0.85 14.41
N PRO A 35 21.39 1.92 14.49
CA PRO A 35 20.78 2.39 15.73
C PRO A 35 19.58 1.52 16.13
N TRP A 36 19.83 0.29 16.56
CA TRP A 36 18.77 -0.67 16.92
C TRP A 36 17.89 -0.18 18.08
N ASP A 37 18.48 0.52 19.06
CA ASP A 37 17.75 1.06 20.21
C ASP A 37 16.73 2.13 19.80
N GLU A 38 17.07 2.97 18.81
CA GLU A 38 16.15 3.97 18.27
C GLU A 38 14.98 3.30 17.53
N PHE A 39 15.25 2.23 16.79
CA PHE A 39 14.18 1.45 16.15
C PHE A 39 13.27 0.80 17.17
N ASP A 40 13.81 0.23 18.25
CA ASP A 40 13.00 -0.36 19.32
C ASP A 40 12.14 0.70 20.02
N ALA A 41 12.66 1.90 20.28
CA ALA A 41 11.88 3.00 20.86
C ALA A 41 10.77 3.49 19.90
N GLU A 42 11.12 3.74 18.64
CA GLU A 42 10.21 4.30 17.64
C GLU A 42 9.11 3.32 17.22
N PHE A 43 9.46 2.05 16.98
CA PHE A 43 8.51 1.05 16.52
C PHE A 43 7.85 0.28 17.67
N GLY A 44 8.48 0.24 18.84
CA GLY A 44 7.94 -0.37 20.06
C GLY A 44 6.59 0.23 20.48
N ARG A 45 6.34 1.52 20.19
CA ARG A 45 5.03 2.17 20.43
C ARG A 45 3.87 1.47 19.70
N HIS A 46 4.15 0.76 18.60
CA HIS A 46 3.13 0.04 17.84
C HIS A 46 2.87 -1.37 18.40
N TYR A 47 3.62 -1.79 19.41
CA TYR A 47 3.47 -3.09 20.05
C TYR A 47 2.61 -2.94 21.29
N ARG A 48 1.60 -3.81 21.42
CA ARG A 48 0.71 -3.83 22.58
C ARG A 48 1.23 -4.83 23.60
N PRO A 49 1.14 -4.54 24.90
CA PRO A 49 1.54 -5.47 25.96
C PRO A 49 0.60 -6.68 26.07
N LEU A 50 -0.65 -6.55 25.60
CA LEU A 50 -1.67 -7.59 25.67
C LEU A 50 -1.90 -8.24 24.30
N GLY A 51 -1.84 -9.57 24.25
CA GLY A 51 -2.09 -10.40 23.06
C GLY A 51 -0.88 -11.25 22.65
N ARG A 52 -0.88 -11.75 21.41
CA ARG A 52 0.26 -12.50 20.86
C ARG A 52 1.50 -11.59 20.83
N PRO A 53 2.63 -12.00 21.42
CA PRO A 53 3.81 -11.16 21.51
C PRO A 53 4.27 -10.72 20.13
N ALA A 54 4.59 -9.43 20.01
CA ALA A 54 5.17 -8.90 18.79
C ALA A 54 6.56 -9.52 18.59
N LYS A 55 6.95 -9.67 17.32
CA LYS A 55 8.29 -10.12 16.97
C LYS A 55 9.30 -9.00 17.28
N PRO A 56 10.56 -9.33 17.63
CA PRO A 56 11.59 -8.32 17.92
C PRO A 56 11.72 -7.32 16.78
N THR A 57 11.86 -6.04 17.11
CA THR A 57 11.96 -4.98 16.09
C THR A 57 13.21 -5.14 15.25
N ARG A 58 14.34 -5.52 15.87
CA ARG A 58 15.59 -5.82 15.16
C ARG A 58 15.43 -6.89 14.08
N LEU A 59 14.68 -7.96 14.37
CA LEU A 59 14.36 -8.99 13.37
C LEU A 59 13.56 -8.39 12.22
N MET A 60 12.48 -7.67 12.52
CA MET A 60 11.61 -7.10 11.48
C MET A 60 12.33 -6.07 10.62
N ALA A 61 13.01 -5.10 11.25
CA ALA A 61 13.80 -4.09 10.57
C ALA A 61 14.95 -4.72 9.77
N GLY A 62 15.66 -5.69 10.37
CA GLY A 62 16.75 -6.42 9.72
C GLY A 62 16.33 -7.16 8.45
N LEU A 63 15.20 -7.86 8.48
CA LEU A 63 14.66 -8.51 7.27
C LEU A 63 14.26 -7.49 6.21
N HIS A 64 13.69 -6.33 6.58
CA HIS A 64 13.39 -5.28 5.62
C HIS A 64 14.66 -4.67 5.01
N PHE A 65 15.73 -4.52 5.78
CA PHE A 65 17.02 -4.10 5.25
C PHE A 65 17.60 -5.08 4.25
N LEU A 66 17.70 -6.37 4.62
CA LEU A 66 18.22 -7.41 3.75
C LEU A 66 17.40 -7.52 2.46
N LYS A 67 16.06 -7.49 2.58
CA LYS A 67 15.14 -7.43 1.45
C LYS A 67 15.48 -6.28 0.49
N HIS A 68 15.71 -5.08 1.01
CA HIS A 68 16.00 -3.89 0.20
C HIS A 68 17.42 -3.89 -0.38
N MET A 69 18.40 -4.38 0.37
CA MET A 69 19.80 -4.46 -0.07
C MET A 69 19.99 -5.45 -1.23
N TYR A 70 19.27 -6.58 -1.19
CA TYR A 70 19.41 -7.66 -2.17
C TYR A 70 18.26 -7.72 -3.19
N ASP A 71 17.35 -6.74 -3.19
CA ASP A 71 16.16 -6.64 -4.04
C ASP A 71 15.30 -7.93 -4.09
N LEU A 72 14.87 -8.39 -2.91
CA LEU A 72 14.16 -9.67 -2.75
C LEU A 72 12.67 -9.52 -2.45
N SER A 73 11.89 -10.56 -2.75
CA SER A 73 10.52 -10.71 -2.22
C SER A 73 10.51 -10.99 -0.71
N ASP A 74 9.34 -10.89 -0.06
CA ASP A 74 9.26 -11.16 1.39
C ASP A 74 9.55 -12.65 1.67
N GLU A 75 9.06 -13.50 0.77
CA GLU A 75 9.21 -14.95 0.78
C GLU A 75 10.67 -15.34 0.60
N GLU A 76 11.33 -14.87 -0.46
CA GLU A 76 12.76 -15.16 -0.72
C GLU A 76 13.67 -14.64 0.40
N THR A 77 13.32 -13.51 1.02
CA THR A 77 14.11 -12.96 2.14
C THR A 77 14.10 -13.93 3.33
N VAL A 78 12.93 -14.50 3.65
CA VAL A 78 12.78 -15.44 4.77
C VAL A 78 13.41 -16.80 4.44
N GLU A 79 13.34 -17.24 3.19
CA GLU A 79 14.00 -18.47 2.72
C GLU A 79 15.52 -18.36 2.83
N ARG A 80 16.12 -17.34 2.22
CA ARG A 80 17.58 -17.11 2.28
C ARG A 80 18.09 -16.82 3.68
N TRP A 81 17.25 -16.29 4.57
CA TRP A 81 17.62 -16.06 5.96
C TRP A 81 17.95 -17.37 6.69
N VAL A 82 17.24 -18.46 6.40
CA VAL A 82 17.51 -19.76 7.03
C VAL A 82 18.85 -20.33 6.56
N GLU A 83 19.21 -20.09 5.31
CA GLU A 83 20.44 -20.59 4.71
C GLU A 83 21.68 -19.78 5.13
N ASN A 84 21.51 -18.52 5.56
CA ASN A 84 22.62 -17.59 5.73
C ASN A 84 22.88 -17.17 7.19
N PRO A 85 23.99 -17.61 7.83
CA PRO A 85 24.29 -17.29 9.23
C PRO A 85 24.54 -15.78 9.47
N TYR A 86 25.05 -15.05 8.47
CA TYR A 86 25.27 -13.61 8.58
C TYR A 86 23.95 -12.84 8.68
N TRP A 87 22.90 -13.32 8.00
CA TRP A 87 21.58 -12.70 8.04
C TRP A 87 20.90 -12.91 9.39
N GLN A 88 21.09 -14.08 9.98
CA GLN A 88 20.60 -14.38 11.32
C GLN A 88 21.28 -13.50 12.38
N SER A 89 22.61 -13.38 12.29
CA SER A 89 23.39 -12.49 13.15
C SER A 89 22.97 -11.02 12.99
N PHE A 90 22.79 -10.55 11.75
CA PHE A 90 22.31 -9.20 11.46
C PHE A 90 20.94 -8.90 12.11
N CYS A 91 20.02 -9.87 12.04
CA CYS A 91 18.70 -9.82 12.67
C CYS A 91 18.73 -9.99 14.21
N GLY A 92 19.89 -10.16 14.84
CA GLY A 92 20.07 -10.21 16.29
C GLY A 92 19.93 -11.59 16.93
N PHE A 93 20.09 -12.67 16.15
CA PHE A 93 20.15 -14.02 16.70
C PHE A 93 21.57 -14.33 17.19
N GLU A 94 21.67 -15.07 18.29
CA GLU A 94 22.95 -15.53 18.85
C GLU A 94 23.34 -16.94 18.40
N PHE A 95 22.34 -17.75 18.04
CA PHE A 95 22.48 -19.15 17.64
C PHE A 95 21.86 -19.38 16.27
N PHE A 96 22.47 -20.25 15.47
CA PHE A 96 21.96 -20.60 14.16
C PHE A 96 20.60 -21.28 14.26
N GLN A 97 19.69 -20.90 13.37
CA GLN A 97 18.31 -21.37 13.29
C GLN A 97 18.08 -22.04 11.94
N HIS A 98 17.48 -23.23 11.96
CA HIS A 98 17.10 -23.98 10.76
C HIS A 98 15.63 -23.76 10.36
N GLN A 99 14.87 -22.99 11.14
CA GLN A 99 13.45 -22.74 10.92
C GLN A 99 13.19 -21.29 10.57
N PHE A 100 12.11 -21.02 9.85
CA PHE A 100 11.71 -19.66 9.53
C PHE A 100 11.43 -18.85 10.81
N PRO A 101 11.98 -17.64 10.93
CA PRO A 101 11.81 -16.82 12.13
C PRO A 101 10.38 -16.25 12.21
N ILE A 102 9.74 -16.08 11.06
CA ILE A 102 8.39 -15.57 10.86
C ILE A 102 7.76 -16.17 9.60
N ASP A 103 6.43 -16.12 9.53
CA ASP A 103 5.71 -16.27 8.27
C ASP A 103 5.89 -15.00 7.40
N PRO A 104 6.18 -15.09 6.09
CA PRO A 104 6.43 -13.93 5.22
C PRO A 104 5.33 -12.85 5.24
N SER A 105 4.06 -13.25 5.41
CA SER A 105 2.95 -12.29 5.51
C SER A 105 3.08 -11.35 6.73
N THR A 106 3.87 -11.73 7.72
CA THR A 106 4.20 -10.91 8.90
C THR A 106 4.98 -9.66 8.52
N MET A 107 5.88 -9.73 7.53
CA MET A 107 6.58 -8.56 6.98
C MET A 107 5.60 -7.56 6.37
N THR A 108 4.65 -8.06 5.58
CA THR A 108 3.58 -7.23 5.00
C THR A 108 2.68 -6.59 6.07
N ARG A 109 2.32 -7.35 7.11
CA ARG A 109 1.52 -6.83 8.23
C ARG A 109 2.27 -5.78 9.03
N TRP A 110 3.58 -5.95 9.22
CA TRP A 110 4.42 -4.99 9.94
C TRP A 110 4.55 -3.68 9.18
N ARG A 111 4.85 -3.71 7.87
CA ARG A 111 4.86 -2.49 7.03
C ARG A 111 3.53 -1.72 7.08
N LYS A 112 2.40 -2.43 7.03
CA LYS A 112 1.07 -1.81 7.17
C LYS A 112 0.85 -1.18 8.54
N ARG A 113 1.48 -1.73 9.59
CA ARG A 113 1.35 -1.25 10.97
C ARG A 113 2.16 0.02 11.22
N ILE A 114 3.41 0.06 10.76
CA ILE A 114 4.28 1.25 10.92
C ILE A 114 3.96 2.36 9.92
N GLY A 115 3.32 2.02 8.80
CA GLY A 115 2.91 2.98 7.78
C GLY A 115 4.08 3.54 6.95
N PRO A 116 3.78 4.49 6.05
CA PRO A 116 4.78 5.11 5.18
C PRO A 116 5.80 5.93 5.98
N GLU A 117 5.38 6.63 7.02
CA GLU A 117 6.25 7.44 7.88
C GLU A 117 7.27 6.57 8.63
N GLY A 118 6.85 5.41 9.15
CA GLY A 118 7.78 4.48 9.80
C GLY A 118 8.81 3.89 8.84
N MET A 119 8.42 3.60 7.60
CA MET A 119 9.36 3.13 6.57
C MET A 119 10.35 4.24 6.16
N GLU A 120 9.89 5.48 6.11
CA GLU A 120 10.74 6.64 5.84
C GLU A 120 11.81 6.80 6.92
N LYS A 121 11.45 6.65 8.21
CA LYS A 121 12.41 6.67 9.31
C LYS A 121 13.45 5.54 9.23
N LEU A 122 13.03 4.33 8.89
CA LEU A 122 13.93 3.18 8.70
C LEU A 122 14.96 3.46 7.59
N LEU A 123 14.52 4.09 6.51
CA LEU A 123 15.40 4.52 5.42
C LEU A 123 16.32 5.67 5.83
N SER A 124 15.79 6.70 6.49
CA SER A 124 16.56 7.85 6.99
C SER A 124 17.70 7.42 7.92
N ALA A 125 17.44 6.52 8.85
CA ALA A 125 18.47 5.99 9.75
C ALA A 125 19.60 5.29 8.99
N THR A 126 19.27 4.55 7.92
CA THR A 126 20.27 3.84 7.10
C THR A 126 21.12 4.80 6.29
N VAL A 127 20.49 5.84 5.73
CA VAL A 127 21.21 6.92 5.07
C VAL A 127 22.11 7.65 6.06
N GLY A 128 21.64 7.90 7.29
CA GLY A 128 22.44 8.45 8.40
C GLY A 128 23.70 7.62 8.67
N VAL A 129 23.53 6.31 8.88
CA VAL A 129 24.64 5.36 9.09
C VAL A 129 25.60 5.32 7.90
N ALA A 130 25.09 5.43 6.67
CA ALA A 130 25.92 5.45 5.46
C ALA A 130 26.73 6.75 5.31
N ILE A 131 26.21 7.88 5.81
CA ILE A 131 26.93 9.16 5.87
C ILE A 131 28.01 9.10 6.97
N GLU A 132 27.66 8.64 8.17
CA GLU A 132 28.56 8.56 9.32
C GLU A 132 29.72 7.59 9.07
N SER A 133 29.45 6.47 8.40
CA SER A 133 30.47 5.50 8.02
C SER A 133 31.34 5.95 6.83
N GLY A 134 31.06 7.12 6.25
CA GLY A 134 31.79 7.66 5.08
C GLY A 134 31.50 6.93 3.77
N THR A 135 30.57 5.98 3.76
CA THR A 135 30.18 5.19 2.58
C THR A 135 29.52 6.07 1.50
N ILE A 136 28.73 7.05 1.94
CA ILE A 136 28.06 8.04 1.09
C ILE A 136 28.55 9.44 1.48
N LYS A 137 29.04 10.20 0.49
CA LYS A 137 29.35 11.61 0.68
C LYS A 137 28.05 12.40 0.73
N LYS A 138 27.92 13.35 1.66
CA LYS A 138 26.73 14.23 1.76
C LYS A 138 26.41 14.91 0.43
N SER A 139 27.42 15.31 -0.35
CA SER A 139 27.26 15.92 -1.67
C SER A 139 26.60 15.01 -2.72
N SER A 140 26.70 13.69 -2.57
CA SER A 140 26.00 12.73 -3.45
C SER A 140 24.49 12.70 -3.19
N LEU A 141 24.03 13.15 -2.03
CA LEU A 141 22.60 13.24 -1.68
C LEU A 141 21.92 14.50 -2.26
N GLU A 142 22.70 15.50 -2.65
CA GLU A 142 22.17 16.78 -3.18
C GLU A 142 21.55 16.63 -4.57
N ARG A 143 21.96 15.60 -5.32
CA ARG A 143 21.45 15.31 -6.67
C ARG A 143 20.76 13.95 -6.71
N VAL A 144 19.44 14.01 -6.65
CA VAL A 144 18.56 12.85 -6.67
C VAL A 144 17.81 12.80 -7.99
N LEU A 145 17.96 11.70 -8.72
CA LEU A 145 17.20 11.37 -9.91
C LEU A 145 15.86 10.78 -9.45
N VAL A 146 14.79 11.56 -9.63
CA VAL A 146 13.43 11.12 -9.30
C VAL A 146 12.77 10.64 -10.59
N ASP A 147 12.74 9.33 -10.81
CA ASP A 147 11.92 8.74 -11.87
C ASP A 147 10.49 8.55 -11.37
N THR A 148 9.52 9.10 -12.09
CA THR A 148 8.11 8.91 -11.75
C THR A 148 7.50 7.86 -12.65
N THR A 149 7.40 6.63 -12.15
CA THR A 149 6.78 5.53 -12.87
C THR A 149 5.30 5.43 -12.54
N VAL A 150 4.50 4.94 -13.50
CA VAL A 150 3.10 4.59 -13.26
C VAL A 150 3.04 3.12 -12.93
N GLN A 151 2.59 2.78 -11.71
CA GLN A 151 2.25 1.41 -11.41
C GLN A 151 0.80 1.18 -11.81
N PRO A 152 0.53 0.36 -12.85
CA PRO A 152 -0.84 0.06 -13.25
C PRO A 152 -1.52 -0.67 -12.10
N LYS A 153 -2.70 -0.19 -11.70
CA LYS A 153 -3.53 -0.92 -10.75
C LYS A 153 -4.44 -1.83 -11.54
N ALA A 154 -4.64 -3.07 -11.08
CA ALA A 154 -5.53 -4.03 -11.70
C ALA A 154 -7.00 -3.60 -11.54
N ILE A 155 -7.41 -2.58 -12.30
CA ILE A 155 -8.77 -2.08 -12.38
C ILE A 155 -9.36 -2.40 -13.75
N ALA A 156 -10.66 -2.65 -13.79
CA ALA A 156 -11.36 -2.69 -15.07
C ALA A 156 -11.36 -1.29 -15.70
N HIS A 157 -11.31 -1.23 -17.04
CA HIS A 157 -11.33 0.05 -17.77
C HIS A 157 -12.48 0.96 -17.29
N PRO A 158 -12.20 2.20 -16.86
CA PRO A 158 -13.15 3.04 -16.15
C PRO A 158 -14.09 3.74 -17.13
N THR A 159 -15.29 3.19 -17.28
CA THR A 159 -16.40 3.85 -18.00
C THR A 159 -17.42 4.40 -17.00
N ASP A 160 -17.96 5.58 -17.28
CA ASP A 160 -18.92 6.23 -16.38
C ASP A 160 -20.15 5.33 -16.12
N SER A 161 -20.64 4.59 -17.13
CA SER A 161 -21.76 3.66 -16.98
C SER A 161 -21.46 2.54 -15.98
N ARG A 162 -20.26 1.97 -16.05
CA ARG A 162 -19.81 0.90 -15.14
C ARG A 162 -19.56 1.45 -13.75
N LEU A 163 -19.02 2.67 -13.65
CA LEU A 163 -18.76 3.35 -12.38
C LEU A 163 -20.05 3.62 -11.61
N TYR A 164 -21.06 4.23 -12.24
CA TYR A 164 -22.38 4.45 -11.63
C TYR A 164 -23.06 3.13 -11.25
N HIS A 165 -23.00 2.11 -12.11
CA HIS A 165 -23.59 0.81 -11.81
C HIS A 165 -22.91 0.13 -10.61
N LYS A 166 -21.57 0.18 -10.55
CA LYS A 166 -20.80 -0.40 -9.45
C LYS A 166 -21.08 0.32 -8.13
N ALA A 167 -21.15 1.65 -8.15
CA ALA A 167 -21.53 2.45 -6.99
C ALA A 167 -22.92 2.05 -6.45
N LEU A 168 -23.89 1.89 -7.34
CA LEU A 168 -25.24 1.45 -6.97
C LEU A 168 -25.23 0.04 -6.36
N GLN A 169 -24.49 -0.91 -6.96
CA GLN A 169 -24.35 -2.26 -6.41
C GLN A 169 -23.74 -2.25 -5.01
N LEU A 170 -22.71 -1.42 -4.76
CA LEU A 170 -22.07 -1.30 -3.45
C LEU A 170 -23.04 -0.77 -2.40
N LEU A 171 -23.80 0.29 -2.72
CA LEU A 171 -24.82 0.83 -1.82
C LEU A 171 -25.91 -0.20 -1.49
N VAL A 172 -26.44 -0.89 -2.49
CA VAL A 172 -27.49 -1.91 -2.27
C VAL A 172 -26.97 -3.07 -1.44
N ARG A 173 -25.73 -3.53 -1.68
CA ARG A 173 -25.11 -4.60 -0.88
C ARG A 173 -24.91 -4.16 0.57
N GLN A 174 -24.45 -2.94 0.79
CA GLN A 174 -24.24 -2.42 2.13
C GLN A 174 -25.58 -2.21 2.87
N ALA A 175 -26.60 -1.69 2.19
CA ALA A 175 -27.96 -1.59 2.72
C ALA A 175 -28.50 -2.96 3.15
N LYS A 176 -28.37 -4.00 2.30
CA LYS A 176 -28.79 -5.37 2.64
C LYS A 176 -28.06 -5.92 3.86
N ARG A 177 -26.76 -5.67 4.00
CA ARG A 177 -25.96 -6.08 5.18
C ARG A 177 -26.34 -5.34 6.46
N ALA A 178 -26.91 -4.15 6.33
CA ALA A 178 -27.37 -3.34 7.46
C ALA A 178 -28.87 -3.54 7.76
N GLY A 179 -29.55 -4.46 7.06
CA GLY A 179 -30.99 -4.69 7.23
C GLY A 179 -31.89 -3.55 6.72
N ILE A 180 -31.34 -2.61 5.93
CA ILE A 180 -32.09 -1.45 5.43
C ILE A 180 -32.92 -1.86 4.21
N ILE A 181 -34.25 -1.80 4.34
CA ILE A 181 -35.19 -2.05 3.25
C ILE A 181 -35.25 -0.80 2.37
N LEU A 182 -34.87 -0.90 1.10
CA LEU A 182 -34.93 0.22 0.14
C LEU A 182 -36.36 0.41 -0.38
N ARG A 183 -36.77 1.66 -0.61
CA ARG A 183 -38.11 2.00 -1.12
C ARG A 183 -38.37 1.38 -2.49
N ARG A 184 -37.34 1.27 -3.33
CA ARG A 184 -37.42 0.63 -4.63
C ARG A 184 -36.09 -0.02 -5.01
N SER A 185 -36.16 -1.23 -5.56
CA SER A 185 -34.99 -1.87 -6.15
C SER A 185 -34.68 -1.30 -7.54
N HIS A 186 -33.49 -0.74 -7.69
CA HIS A 186 -32.96 -0.22 -8.96
C HIS A 186 -31.93 -1.16 -9.61
N THR A 187 -31.64 -2.32 -9.03
CA THR A 187 -30.54 -3.21 -9.46
C THR A 187 -30.69 -3.71 -10.91
N ARG A 188 -31.88 -4.23 -11.25
CA ARG A 188 -32.17 -4.77 -12.60
C ARG A 188 -32.15 -3.68 -13.67
N VAL A 189 -32.78 -2.54 -13.38
CA VAL A 189 -32.88 -1.43 -14.33
C VAL A 189 -31.53 -0.77 -14.54
N ALA A 190 -30.73 -0.61 -13.47
CA ALA A 190 -29.37 -0.10 -13.57
C ALA A 190 -28.45 -1.04 -14.36
N LYS A 191 -28.58 -2.37 -14.19
CA LYS A 191 -27.82 -3.35 -15.01
C LYS A 191 -28.13 -3.18 -16.50
N LYS A 192 -29.42 -3.09 -16.85
CA LYS A 192 -29.87 -2.87 -18.25
C LYS A 192 -29.33 -1.55 -18.80
N ALA A 193 -29.47 -0.45 -18.06
CA ALA A 193 -29.00 0.86 -18.50
C ALA A 193 -27.47 0.90 -18.71
N ALA A 194 -26.68 0.28 -17.82
CA ALA A 194 -25.23 0.20 -17.96
C ALA A 194 -24.79 -0.60 -19.21
N LEU A 195 -25.47 -1.72 -19.46
CA LEU A 195 -25.23 -2.55 -20.64
C LEU A 195 -25.60 -1.81 -21.94
N MET A 196 -26.77 -1.15 -21.97
CA MET A 196 -27.20 -0.36 -23.13
C MET A 196 -26.28 0.83 -23.39
N ALA A 197 -25.81 1.52 -22.33
CA ALA A 197 -24.82 2.59 -22.48
C ALA A 197 -23.54 2.08 -23.17
N GLY A 198 -23.05 0.89 -22.81
CA GLY A 198 -21.92 0.26 -23.47
C GLY A 198 -22.18 -0.07 -24.95
N ARG A 199 -23.34 -0.66 -25.25
CA ARG A 199 -23.74 -0.97 -26.65
C ARG A 199 -23.86 0.28 -27.51
N TYR A 200 -24.49 1.33 -26.99
CA TYR A 200 -24.61 2.60 -27.70
C TYR A 200 -23.25 3.30 -27.88
N ALA A 201 -22.32 3.17 -26.92
CA ALA A 201 -20.97 3.68 -27.08
C ALA A 201 -20.23 2.95 -28.23
N HIS A 202 -20.31 1.62 -28.26
CA HIS A 202 -19.72 0.81 -29.33
C HIS A 202 -20.29 1.16 -30.71
N ALA A 203 -21.61 1.33 -30.80
CA ALA A 203 -22.29 1.73 -32.03
C ALA A 203 -22.18 3.24 -32.37
N LYS A 204 -21.36 4.01 -31.64
CA LYS A 204 -21.21 5.48 -31.79
C LYS A 204 -22.51 6.28 -31.62
N GLN A 205 -23.54 5.72 -30.99
CA GLN A 205 -24.84 6.36 -30.72
C GLN A 205 -24.82 7.20 -29.43
N PHE A 206 -23.97 8.23 -29.39
CA PHE A 206 -23.69 8.98 -28.15
C PHE A 206 -24.89 9.70 -27.53
N LYS A 207 -25.87 10.14 -28.33
CA LYS A 207 -27.12 10.74 -27.81
C LYS A 207 -27.90 9.73 -26.95
N ARG A 208 -28.01 8.47 -27.39
CA ARG A 208 -28.68 7.40 -26.65
C ARG A 208 -27.87 6.97 -25.43
N MET A 209 -26.56 6.84 -25.59
CA MET A 209 -25.64 6.58 -24.47
C MET A 209 -25.81 7.61 -23.34
N ARG A 210 -25.81 8.91 -23.66
CA ARG A 210 -25.97 9.99 -22.67
C ARG A 210 -27.31 9.90 -21.92
N ARG A 211 -28.39 9.48 -22.59
CA ARG A 211 -29.69 9.25 -21.95
C ARG A 211 -29.61 8.11 -20.92
N GLU A 212 -28.94 7.01 -21.25
CA GLU A 212 -28.74 5.89 -20.31
C GLU A 212 -27.83 6.26 -19.13
N LEU A 213 -26.77 7.05 -19.37
CA LEU A 213 -25.94 7.59 -18.29
C LEU A 213 -26.73 8.50 -17.35
N LYS A 214 -27.60 9.37 -17.89
CA LYS A 214 -28.49 10.22 -17.09
C LYS A 214 -29.43 9.38 -16.22
N LYS A 215 -30.03 8.31 -16.78
CA LYS A 215 -30.87 7.36 -16.02
C LYS A 215 -30.09 6.70 -14.88
N LEU A 216 -28.87 6.22 -15.15
CA LEU A 216 -28.00 5.63 -14.13
C LEU A 216 -27.68 6.60 -12.99
N LYS A 217 -27.30 7.83 -13.33
CA LYS A 217 -27.03 8.89 -12.34
C LYS A 217 -28.27 9.17 -11.49
N THR A 218 -29.46 9.21 -12.10
CA THR A 218 -30.74 9.35 -11.37
C THR A 218 -31.01 8.17 -10.44
N TYR A 219 -30.81 6.93 -10.89
CA TYR A 219 -31.03 5.75 -10.05
C TYR A 219 -30.07 5.72 -8.86
N LEU A 220 -28.78 6.00 -9.09
CA LEU A 220 -27.79 6.11 -8.03
C LEU A 220 -28.18 7.19 -7.02
N GLY A 221 -28.52 8.39 -7.49
CA GLY A 221 -28.92 9.50 -6.63
C GLY A 221 -30.22 9.24 -5.85
N ARG A 222 -31.14 8.39 -6.36
CA ARG A 222 -32.33 7.96 -5.61
C ARG A 222 -31.97 7.00 -4.48
N VAL A 223 -31.13 6.00 -4.76
CA VAL A 223 -30.66 5.03 -3.76
C VAL A 223 -29.84 5.74 -2.68
N TYR A 224 -28.93 6.65 -3.07
CA TYR A 224 -28.16 7.49 -2.16
C TYR A 224 -29.07 8.21 -1.16
N ARG A 225 -30.04 9.00 -1.65
CA ARG A 225 -30.96 9.77 -0.79
C ARG A 225 -31.86 8.89 0.08
N ASP A 226 -32.32 7.75 -0.43
CA ASP A 226 -33.14 6.81 0.36
C ASP A 226 -32.34 6.22 1.53
N ILE A 227 -31.08 5.83 1.30
CA ILE A 227 -30.19 5.34 2.36
C ILE A 227 -29.87 6.46 3.34
N SER A 228 -29.44 7.64 2.86
CA SER A 228 -29.08 8.78 3.71
C SER A 228 -30.20 9.17 4.67
N ARG A 229 -31.47 9.14 4.24
CA ARG A 229 -32.62 9.44 5.12
C ARG A 229 -32.88 8.34 6.16
N LYS A 230 -32.61 7.08 5.83
CA LYS A 230 -32.88 5.94 6.72
C LYS A 230 -31.82 5.72 7.78
N ILE A 231 -30.61 6.20 7.54
CA ILE A 231 -29.53 6.14 8.52
C ILE A 231 -29.46 7.39 9.39
N ALA A 232 -30.14 8.48 9.00
CA ALA A 232 -30.10 9.75 9.70
C ALA A 232 -30.50 9.58 11.17
N GLY A 233 -29.64 10.03 12.08
CA GLY A 233 -29.84 9.94 13.53
C GLY A 233 -29.34 8.63 14.16
N ASN A 234 -28.72 7.73 13.39
CA ASN A 234 -28.05 6.54 13.91
C ASN A 234 -26.53 6.64 13.67
N GLU A 235 -25.80 7.13 14.68
CA GLU A 235 -24.35 7.37 14.60
C GLU A 235 -23.55 6.15 14.13
N GLY A 236 -23.94 4.94 14.57
CA GLY A 236 -23.27 3.70 14.18
C GLY A 236 -23.43 3.36 12.70
N LEU A 237 -24.64 3.55 12.14
CA LEU A 237 -24.88 3.35 10.71
C LEU A 237 -24.28 4.49 9.89
N GLU A 238 -24.38 5.74 10.33
CA GLU A 238 -23.76 6.88 9.67
C GLU A 238 -22.24 6.68 9.54
N HIS A 239 -21.57 6.29 10.62
CA HIS A 239 -20.15 5.99 10.60
C HIS A 239 -19.82 4.87 9.60
N ARG A 240 -20.62 3.79 9.59
CA ARG A 240 -20.43 2.64 8.70
C ARG A 240 -20.62 2.99 7.21
N PHE A 241 -21.50 3.93 6.89
CA PHE A 241 -21.80 4.34 5.52
C PHE A 241 -21.00 5.57 5.06
N SER A 242 -20.42 6.34 5.98
CA SER A 242 -19.70 7.60 5.75
C SER A 242 -18.78 7.57 4.52
N ARG A 243 -17.82 6.64 4.49
CA ARG A 243 -16.84 6.50 3.40
C ARG A 243 -17.52 6.23 2.06
N LEU A 244 -18.53 5.34 2.03
CA LEU A 244 -19.19 4.96 0.79
C LEU A 244 -20.10 6.08 0.28
N LEU A 245 -20.86 6.72 1.17
CA LEU A 245 -21.72 7.85 0.83
C LEU A 245 -20.90 9.05 0.35
N GLY A 246 -19.79 9.38 1.01
CA GLY A 246 -18.89 10.46 0.56
C GLY A 246 -18.28 10.20 -0.82
N LEU A 247 -17.93 8.94 -1.15
CA LEU A 247 -17.47 8.59 -2.50
C LEU A 247 -18.59 8.70 -3.54
N VAL A 248 -19.82 8.30 -3.20
CA VAL A 248 -20.97 8.39 -4.10
C VAL A 248 -21.38 9.85 -4.33
N GLU A 249 -21.37 10.66 -3.28
CA GLU A 249 -21.64 12.10 -3.36
C GLU A 249 -20.66 12.80 -4.30
N ARG A 250 -19.36 12.55 -4.10
CA ARG A 250 -18.31 13.02 -5.02
C ARG A 250 -18.56 12.54 -6.45
N LEU A 251 -18.89 11.26 -6.64
CA LEU A 251 -19.19 10.71 -7.97
C LEU A 251 -20.42 11.37 -8.63
N LEU A 252 -21.45 11.73 -7.85
CA LEU A 252 -22.64 12.41 -8.36
C LEU A 252 -22.36 13.88 -8.72
N ALA A 253 -21.47 14.56 -8.00
CA ALA A 253 -21.04 15.93 -8.30
C ALA A 253 -20.04 15.99 -9.47
N GLN A 254 -19.30 14.90 -9.70
CA GLN A 254 -18.20 14.83 -10.65
C GLN A 254 -18.57 15.22 -12.09
N THR A 255 -17.70 16.01 -12.72
CA THR A 255 -17.74 16.37 -14.14
C THR A 255 -16.61 15.70 -14.94
N PRO A 256 -16.68 15.67 -16.29
CA PRO A 256 -15.65 15.03 -17.11
C PRO A 256 -14.25 15.64 -16.98
N LYS A 257 -14.11 16.92 -16.63
CA LYS A 257 -12.84 17.66 -16.59
C LYS A 257 -12.30 17.89 -15.16
N ASP A 258 -12.86 17.20 -14.17
CA ASP A 258 -12.42 17.37 -12.78
C ASP A 258 -11.00 16.82 -12.57
N LYS A 259 -10.17 17.57 -11.83
CA LYS A 259 -8.78 17.19 -11.51
C LYS A 259 -8.70 15.89 -10.70
N ASN A 260 -9.64 15.69 -9.76
CA ASN A 260 -9.67 14.53 -8.85
C ASN A 260 -10.80 13.56 -9.19
N LYS A 261 -10.91 13.22 -10.48
CA LYS A 261 -11.93 12.32 -11.01
C LYS A 261 -11.76 10.91 -10.45
N ILE A 262 -12.84 10.35 -9.92
CA ILE A 262 -12.93 8.95 -9.50
C ILE A 262 -13.03 8.09 -10.76
N TYR A 263 -12.04 7.21 -10.95
CA TYR A 263 -12.05 6.20 -12.03
C TYR A 263 -12.53 4.82 -11.53
N SER A 264 -12.40 4.54 -10.23
CA SER A 264 -12.79 3.25 -9.64
C SER A 264 -13.35 3.39 -8.23
N MET A 265 -14.49 2.75 -7.96
CA MET A 265 -15.09 2.74 -6.61
C MET A 265 -14.29 1.94 -5.58
N HIS A 266 -13.54 0.92 -6.01
CA HIS A 266 -12.76 0.07 -5.09
C HIS A 266 -11.33 0.58 -4.89
N ALA A 267 -10.88 1.50 -5.74
CA ALA A 267 -9.56 2.13 -5.69
C ALA A 267 -9.68 3.61 -6.08
N PRO A 268 -10.27 4.46 -5.22
CA PRO A 268 -10.51 5.87 -5.51
C PRO A 268 -9.23 6.70 -5.70
N GLU A 269 -8.08 6.19 -5.27
CA GLU A 269 -6.76 6.80 -5.44
C GLU A 269 -6.16 6.63 -6.85
N VAL A 270 -6.77 5.82 -7.72
CA VAL A 270 -6.29 5.62 -9.09
C VAL A 270 -6.47 6.89 -9.92
N ALA A 271 -5.40 7.33 -10.57
CA ALA A 271 -5.41 8.44 -11.52
C ALA A 271 -5.36 7.92 -12.97
N CYS A 272 -5.89 8.72 -13.88
CA CYS A 272 -5.67 8.56 -15.32
C CYS A 272 -4.39 9.30 -15.69
N ILE A 273 -3.44 8.60 -16.29
CA ILE A 273 -2.14 9.15 -16.65
C ILE A 273 -1.99 8.99 -18.16
N ALA A 274 -1.88 10.11 -18.86
CA ALA A 274 -1.60 10.11 -20.28
C ALA A 274 -0.17 9.60 -20.49
N LYS A 275 -0.01 8.55 -21.28
CA LYS A 275 1.28 8.14 -21.81
C LYS A 275 1.28 8.45 -23.30
N GLY A 276 2.38 9.02 -23.82
CA GLY A 276 2.55 9.33 -25.25
C GLY A 276 2.62 8.09 -26.17
N LYS A 277 2.06 6.96 -25.76
CA LYS A 277 2.02 5.70 -26.51
C LYS A 277 0.86 5.75 -27.50
N ALA A 278 1.14 5.53 -28.78
CA ALA A 278 0.15 5.61 -29.86
C ALA A 278 -1.08 4.69 -29.68
N ARG A 279 -0.89 3.48 -29.11
CA ARG A 279 -1.95 2.46 -28.99
C ARG A 279 -2.73 2.52 -27.67
N THR A 280 -2.11 2.97 -26.59
CA THR A 280 -2.71 3.10 -25.25
C THR A 280 -2.35 4.45 -24.66
N PRO A 281 -3.04 5.52 -25.09
CA PRO A 281 -2.68 6.88 -24.70
C PRO A 281 -2.93 7.16 -23.21
N TYR A 282 -3.68 6.30 -22.50
CA TYR A 282 -3.98 6.46 -21.08
C TYR A 282 -3.75 5.14 -20.32
N GLU A 283 -3.05 5.23 -19.20
CA GLU A 283 -2.93 4.15 -18.21
C GLU A 283 -3.61 4.58 -16.89
N PHE A 284 -4.21 3.63 -16.18
CA PHE A 284 -4.87 3.89 -14.91
C PHE A 284 -4.09 3.23 -13.77
N GLY A 285 -3.52 4.06 -12.90
CA GLY A 285 -2.64 3.58 -11.85
C GLY A 285 -2.36 4.60 -10.77
N ALA A 286 -1.43 4.26 -9.89
CA ALA A 286 -0.86 5.22 -8.96
C ALA A 286 0.50 5.68 -9.50
N LYS A 287 0.78 6.98 -9.35
CA LYS A 287 2.10 7.52 -9.65
C LYS A 287 3.03 7.16 -8.50
N VAL A 288 4.10 6.43 -8.82
CA VAL A 288 5.14 6.03 -7.86
C VAL A 288 6.39 6.84 -8.20
N GLY A 289 6.84 7.66 -7.27
CA GLY A 289 8.15 8.30 -7.34
C GLY A 289 9.19 7.33 -6.83
N ILE A 290 10.16 6.98 -7.67
CA ILE A 290 11.38 6.28 -7.28
C ILE A 290 12.51 7.30 -7.33
N ALA A 291 13.22 7.43 -6.23
CA ALA A 291 14.38 8.31 -6.12
C ALA A 291 15.65 7.46 -6.03
N THR A 292 16.64 7.77 -6.87
CA THR A 292 17.98 7.16 -6.87
C THR A 292 19.02 8.29 -6.98
N THR A 293 20.24 8.13 -6.47
CA THR A 293 21.28 9.14 -6.75
C THR A 293 22.00 8.93 -8.06
N ILE A 294 22.60 10.02 -8.53
CA ILE A 294 23.51 10.03 -9.66
C ILE A 294 24.88 9.47 -9.23
N GLY A 295 25.25 8.29 -9.73
CA GLY A 295 26.62 7.74 -9.66
C GLY A 295 26.86 6.57 -8.70
N LYS A 296 25.89 6.21 -7.86
CA LYS A 296 25.87 4.94 -7.08
C LYS A 296 24.41 4.48 -7.01
N ASP A 297 24.14 3.21 -7.33
CA ASP A 297 22.81 2.59 -7.33
C ASP A 297 22.29 2.39 -5.91
N TRP A 298 22.01 3.46 -5.20
CA TRP A 298 21.37 3.39 -3.90
C TRP A 298 19.95 3.96 -3.98
N PHE A 299 18.98 3.11 -3.62
CA PHE A 299 17.57 3.44 -3.63
C PHE A 299 17.24 4.31 -2.42
N LEU A 300 16.78 5.52 -2.72
CA LEU A 300 16.68 6.61 -1.77
C LEU A 300 15.22 6.89 -1.36
N ARG A 301 14.24 6.49 -2.18
CA ARG A 301 12.82 6.54 -1.81
C ARG A 301 11.94 5.75 -2.78
N ARG A 302 10.89 5.10 -2.26
CA ARG A 302 9.71 4.69 -3.04
C ARG A 302 8.48 5.35 -2.41
N GLY A 303 7.99 6.44 -3.00
CA GLY A 303 6.85 7.21 -2.50
C GLY A 303 5.64 7.13 -3.43
N LEU A 304 4.44 6.93 -2.86
CA LEU A 304 3.17 7.12 -3.58
C LEU A 304 2.90 8.63 -3.68
N LEU A 305 3.16 9.23 -4.84
CA LEU A 305 2.82 10.62 -5.09
C LEU A 305 1.35 10.70 -5.50
N ARG A 306 0.52 11.39 -4.71
CA ARG A 306 -0.80 11.82 -5.18
C ARG A 306 -0.60 12.79 -6.32
N ALA A 307 -1.07 12.42 -7.51
CA ALA A 307 -0.92 13.22 -8.72
C ALA A 307 -1.67 14.56 -8.56
N ILE A 308 -0.94 15.65 -8.39
CA ILE A 308 -1.38 16.97 -8.86
C ILE A 308 -0.84 17.06 -10.29
N PRO A 309 -1.68 17.12 -11.33
CA PRO A 309 -1.19 17.27 -12.69
C PRO A 309 -0.62 18.69 -12.83
N MET A 310 0.71 18.76 -13.03
CA MET A 310 1.38 19.95 -13.52
C MET A 310 0.74 20.30 -14.86
N MET A 311 0.11 21.48 -14.93
CA MET A 311 -0.33 22.06 -16.18
C MET A 311 0.90 22.32 -17.05
N GLY A 312 0.91 21.73 -18.24
CA GLY A 312 1.76 22.23 -19.31
C GLY A 312 1.06 23.40 -19.98
N THR A 313 1.81 24.46 -20.24
CA THR A 313 1.58 25.42 -21.33
C THR A 313 2.88 26.21 -21.56
N PRO A 314 3.19 26.63 -22.80
CA PRO A 314 3.06 25.95 -24.09
C PRO A 314 4.29 25.10 -24.43
#